data_AF-A0A5N6SVG4-F1
#
_entry.id   AF-A0A5N6SVG4-F1
#
_cell.length_a   1.000
_cell.length_b   1.000
_cell.length_c   1.000
_cell.angle_alpha   90.00
_cell.angle_beta   90.00
_cell.angle_gamma   90.00
#
_symmetry.space_group_name_H-M   'P 1'
#
loop_
_entity.id
_entity.type
_entity.pdbx_description
1 polymer ?
#
loop_
_entity_poly.entity_id
_entity_poly.type
_entity_poly.pdbx_seq_one_letter_code
_entity_poly.pdbx_strand_id
1 'polypeptide(L)'
;MKTGQECLGYGKLFIWNQGVASRGKMMGKTYAMPDHRPLTTTIEGEGNSRAWTFSCDRKPRILNPNDLWAPLYMSPVDPLFQDMNNPSRRYLCHFATILCEDLVISDVPNENPFRSLIPTCRDHPILLQIIVANAAMHISSMGRPRFDLHNGSVQGSLLDGTPVNTVSLTRYSTDSPAGATLDALSAKHKAIHLLTAALENLPSTDVDLIVTVILLFINLELIDSGKNAWRAHVEGAIALIISLKPFQKDQISPIALIRDRITSDCLTYHVLGSTLTNSPTFLDPFALPIDILRRSEANSYLSFPTTLLQILFRACELSNMALTLPASETPALINEASSLLSAAQSFNVTAWANTVEGAPTHRTPNRIHTALAHQNAVCIYIYRSITHPPPDMNSDALVTEIIYHLSFIDPKDPLSKATSWPTFIAGAETDNPVYRQWALDRLSLLWNVLPWGYVQTAVEVMQMAWRLRDKSGPDSTGVGGWVQQLKVSGNHWLIA
;
A
#
# COMPACT_ATOMS: atom_id res chain seq x y z
N MET A 1 -12.79 39.89 22.73
CA MET A 1 -11.99 38.66 22.97
C MET A 1 -12.63 37.88 24.10
N LYS A 2 -13.39 36.82 23.78
CA LYS A 2 -13.81 35.74 24.70
C LYS A 2 -14.03 34.49 23.84
N THR A 3 -13.64 33.32 24.34
CA THR A 3 -13.40 32.03 23.65
C THR A 3 -11.99 31.95 23.04
N GLY A 4 -11.06 31.34 23.78
CA GLY A 4 -9.64 31.21 23.44
C GLY A 4 -9.36 30.22 22.31
N GLN A 5 -9.85 30.51 21.11
CA GLN A 5 -9.37 29.84 19.89
C GLN A 5 -8.28 30.70 19.26
N GLU A 6 -7.03 30.22 19.30
CA GLU A 6 -5.95 30.78 18.48
C GLU A 6 -6.22 30.48 16.99
N CYS A 7 -6.13 31.52 16.16
CA CYS A 7 -6.24 31.41 14.70
C CYS A 7 -4.87 31.01 14.13
N LEU A 8 -4.82 29.92 13.34
CA LEU A 8 -3.60 29.24 12.88
C LEU A 8 -2.68 30.03 11.91
N GLY A 9 -2.82 31.36 11.78
CA GLY A 9 -1.80 32.14 11.08
C GLY A 9 -2.25 33.44 10.42
N TYR A 10 -3.55 33.77 10.41
CA TYR A 10 -3.98 35.04 9.79
C TYR A 10 -3.81 36.27 10.70
N GLY A 11 -3.34 36.09 11.94
CA GLY A 11 -3.05 37.18 12.91
C GLY A 11 -4.27 38.00 13.37
N LYS A 12 -5.40 37.94 12.65
CA LYS A 12 -6.66 38.61 12.93
C LYS A 12 -7.82 37.66 12.63
N LEU A 13 -8.74 37.54 13.58
CA LEU A 13 -9.98 36.81 13.41
C LEU A 13 -10.91 37.65 12.50
N PHE A 14 -11.14 37.21 11.26
CA PHE A 14 -12.14 37.84 10.40
C PHE A 14 -13.52 37.34 10.81
N ILE A 15 -14.33 38.24 11.37
CA ILE A 15 -15.70 37.95 11.75
C ILE A 15 -16.61 38.68 10.75
N TRP A 16 -17.45 37.93 10.03
CA TRP A 16 -18.54 38.52 9.27
C TRP A 16 -19.58 39.04 10.26
N ASN A 17 -19.58 40.35 10.51
CA ASN A 17 -20.61 41.00 11.31
C ASN A 17 -21.67 41.62 10.41
N GLN A 18 -22.87 41.87 10.94
CA GLN A 18 -23.88 42.72 10.29
C GLN A 18 -23.50 44.21 10.41
N GLY A 19 -22.23 44.53 10.13
CA GLY A 19 -21.69 45.88 10.24
C GLY A 19 -21.95 46.67 8.97
N VAL A 20 -22.58 47.83 9.11
CA VAL A 20 -22.64 48.85 8.06
C VAL A 20 -21.23 49.41 7.86
N ALA A 21 -20.75 49.48 6.61
CA ALA A 21 -19.45 50.05 6.32
C ALA A 21 -19.38 51.48 6.87
N SER A 22 -18.38 51.78 7.70
CA SER A 22 -18.28 53.09 8.35
C SER A 22 -17.66 54.16 7.46
N ARG A 23 -17.10 53.80 6.28
CA ARG A 23 -16.50 54.69 5.28
C ARG A 23 -16.53 54.09 3.87
N GLY A 24 -16.43 54.92 2.85
CA GLY A 24 -16.37 54.52 1.43
C GLY A 24 -17.71 54.51 0.71
N LYS A 25 -17.73 54.10 -0.57
CA LYS A 25 -18.94 54.13 -1.44
C LYS A 25 -20.10 53.23 -0.98
N MET A 26 -19.86 52.38 0.02
CA MET A 26 -20.86 51.50 0.63
C MET A 26 -21.26 51.94 2.04
N MET A 27 -20.84 53.13 2.47
CA MET A 27 -21.21 53.69 3.76
C MET A 27 -22.74 53.83 3.86
N GLY A 28 -23.31 53.33 4.95
CA GLY A 28 -24.77 53.39 5.19
C GLY A 28 -25.61 52.31 4.50
N LYS A 29 -25.02 51.40 3.70
CA LYS A 29 -25.75 50.32 3.03
C LYS A 29 -25.70 49.03 3.83
N THR A 30 -26.87 48.48 4.17
CA THR A 30 -27.04 47.16 4.78
C THR A 30 -27.51 46.19 3.71
N TYR A 31 -26.88 45.01 3.62
CA TYR A 31 -27.32 43.94 2.71
C TYR A 31 -27.86 42.78 3.54
N ALA A 32 -29.05 42.29 3.17
CA ALA A 32 -29.63 41.11 3.78
C ALA A 32 -28.85 39.86 3.30
N MET A 33 -28.38 39.06 4.25
CA MET A 33 -27.88 37.72 3.94
C MET A 33 -29.06 36.77 3.72
N PRO A 34 -28.94 35.74 2.86
CA PRO A 34 -29.89 34.63 2.84
C PRO A 34 -29.94 33.99 4.23
N ASP A 35 -31.14 33.62 4.69
CA ASP A 35 -31.38 33.03 6.01
C ASP A 35 -30.52 31.77 6.22
N HIS A 36 -29.40 31.91 6.94
CA HIS A 36 -28.79 30.79 7.62
C HIS A 36 -29.56 30.56 8.90
N ARG A 37 -30.50 29.61 8.87
CA ARG A 37 -31.06 29.01 10.09
C ARG A 37 -29.90 28.54 10.97
N PRO A 38 -29.76 29.05 12.20
CA PRO A 38 -28.78 28.48 13.13
C PRO A 38 -29.28 27.08 13.49
N LEU A 39 -28.47 26.06 13.19
CA LEU A 39 -28.66 24.76 13.79
C LEU A 39 -28.28 24.92 15.28
N THR A 40 -29.26 25.20 16.13
CA THR A 40 -29.12 25.00 17.58
C THR A 40 -29.01 23.50 17.82
N THR A 41 -27.80 22.97 17.82
CA THR A 41 -27.51 21.71 18.50
C THR A 41 -27.13 22.06 19.94
N THR A 42 -27.97 21.60 20.85
CA THR A 42 -27.75 21.52 22.28
C THR A 42 -26.36 20.97 22.58
N ILE A 43 -25.66 21.64 23.49
CA ILE A 43 -24.40 21.22 24.08
C ILE A 43 -24.71 20.02 24.97
N GLU A 44 -24.44 18.81 24.49
CA GLU A 44 -24.06 17.67 25.33
C GLU A 44 -22.78 17.09 24.75
N GLY A 45 -21.81 16.84 25.63
CA GLY A 45 -20.40 16.75 25.30
C GLY A 45 -20.02 15.54 24.44
N GLU A 46 -19.48 15.81 23.25
CA GLU A 46 -18.67 14.89 22.46
C GLU A 46 -17.53 15.68 21.79
N GLY A 47 -16.35 15.04 21.68
CA GLY A 47 -15.07 15.67 21.40
C GLY A 47 -14.99 16.47 20.09
N ASN A 48 -14.09 17.45 20.08
CA ASN A 48 -13.71 18.30 18.95
C ASN A 48 -13.22 17.49 17.71
N SER A 49 -14.13 16.88 16.95
CA SER A 49 -13.82 16.38 15.61
C SER A 49 -14.10 17.50 14.59
N ARG A 50 -13.10 18.33 14.32
CA ARG A 50 -13.12 19.27 13.19
C ARG A 50 -13.12 18.45 11.89
N ALA A 51 -14.18 18.56 11.09
CA ALA A 51 -14.20 18.03 9.73
C ALA A 51 -13.16 18.78 8.86
N TRP A 52 -12.19 18.06 8.31
CA TRP A 52 -11.13 18.64 7.48
C TRP A 52 -11.56 18.67 6.01
N THR A 53 -12.02 19.83 5.53
CA THR A 53 -12.26 20.03 4.10
C THR A 53 -11.01 20.60 3.44
N PHE A 54 -10.21 19.75 2.80
CA PHE A 54 -9.19 20.19 1.83
C PHE A 54 -9.90 20.83 0.62
N SER A 55 -9.98 22.16 0.60
CA SER A 55 -10.44 22.89 -0.57
C SER A 55 -9.27 23.10 -1.53
N CYS A 56 -8.79 22.04 -2.19
CA CYS A 56 -7.99 22.21 -3.40
C CYS A 56 -8.95 22.67 -4.51
N ASP A 57 -8.76 23.86 -5.08
CA ASP A 57 -9.56 24.38 -6.21
C ASP A 57 -9.57 23.35 -7.34
N ARG A 58 -10.67 22.58 -7.46
CA ARG A 58 -10.81 21.45 -8.39
C ARG A 58 -10.82 21.84 -9.88
N LYS A 59 -10.69 23.14 -10.19
CA LYS A 59 -10.63 23.67 -11.57
C LYS A 59 -9.76 24.94 -11.62
N PRO A 60 -8.50 24.89 -12.08
CA PRO A 60 -7.90 26.10 -12.62
C PRO A 60 -8.71 26.43 -13.89
N ARG A 61 -9.40 27.58 -13.90
CA ARG A 61 -9.94 28.11 -15.15
C ARG A 61 -8.75 28.31 -16.09
N ILE A 62 -8.77 27.64 -17.25
CA ILE A 62 -7.87 27.99 -18.34
C ILE A 62 -8.22 29.43 -18.72
N LEU A 63 -7.32 30.37 -18.44
CA LEU A 63 -7.46 31.74 -18.89
C LEU A 63 -7.33 31.73 -20.42
N ASN A 64 -8.38 32.14 -21.12
CA ASN A 64 -8.26 32.44 -22.54
C ASN A 64 -7.38 33.70 -22.69
N PRO A 65 -6.62 33.84 -23.80
CA PRO A 65 -5.73 34.99 -24.01
C PRO A 65 -6.40 36.38 -23.94
N ASN A 66 -7.73 36.44 -23.95
CA ASN A 66 -8.52 37.66 -23.85
C ASN A 66 -9.00 38.02 -22.43
N ASP A 67 -8.70 37.20 -21.40
CA ASP A 67 -9.14 37.42 -20.01
C ASP A 67 -8.13 38.23 -19.15
N LEU A 68 -7.47 39.23 -19.73
CA LEU A 68 -6.50 40.09 -19.03
C LEU A 68 -7.12 41.03 -17.97
N TRP A 69 -8.42 40.89 -17.68
CA TRP A 69 -9.17 41.68 -16.70
C TRP A 69 -9.96 40.82 -15.69
N ALA A 70 -9.51 39.59 -15.43
CA ALA A 70 -10.03 38.81 -14.30
C ALA A 70 -9.38 39.29 -12.99
N PRO A 71 -10.14 39.70 -11.96
CA PRO A 71 -9.55 40.02 -10.66
C PRO A 71 -8.87 38.75 -10.13
N LEU A 72 -7.60 38.89 -9.72
CA LEU A 72 -6.78 37.86 -9.08
C LEU A 72 -7.42 37.42 -7.76
N TYR A 73 -8.50 36.64 -7.81
CA TYR A 73 -9.00 35.90 -6.66
C TYR A 73 -8.12 34.67 -6.50
N MET A 74 -6.94 34.87 -5.91
CA MET A 74 -6.22 33.78 -5.26
C MET A 74 -6.98 33.47 -3.97
N SER A 75 -7.61 32.30 -3.91
CA SER A 75 -8.10 31.76 -2.64
C SER A 75 -6.94 31.77 -1.63
N PRO A 76 -7.14 32.26 -0.39
CA PRO A 76 -6.08 32.27 0.61
C PRO A 76 -5.51 30.86 0.78
N VAL A 77 -4.19 30.75 0.68
CA VAL A 77 -3.50 29.49 1.00
C VAL A 77 -3.72 29.21 2.48
N ASP A 78 -4.20 28.00 2.80
CA ASP A 78 -4.37 27.55 4.18
C ASP A 78 -3.10 27.89 5.00
N PRO A 79 -3.23 28.53 6.18
CA PRO A 79 -2.11 28.89 7.04
C PRO A 79 -1.11 27.76 7.29
N LEU A 80 -1.58 26.50 7.31
CA LEU A 80 -0.73 25.33 7.45
C LEU A 80 0.31 25.18 6.32
N PHE A 81 0.02 25.73 5.13
CA PHE A 81 0.84 25.59 3.92
C PHE A 81 1.40 26.92 3.39
N GLN A 82 1.27 28.01 4.14
CA GLN A 82 1.73 29.34 3.69
C GLN A 82 3.24 29.37 3.45
N ASP A 83 4.02 28.69 4.29
CA ASP A 83 5.49 28.64 4.21
C ASP A 83 6.02 27.60 3.21
N MET A 84 5.14 26.80 2.58
CA MET A 84 5.55 25.71 1.68
C MET A 84 5.67 26.15 0.23
N ASN A 85 6.66 25.59 -0.49
CA ASN A 85 6.80 25.82 -1.93
C ASN A 85 5.63 25.21 -2.72
N ASN A 86 5.40 25.71 -3.93
CA ASN A 86 4.27 25.29 -4.77
C ASN A 86 4.30 23.77 -5.11
N PRO A 87 5.45 23.16 -5.49
CA PRO A 87 5.53 21.72 -5.77
C PRO A 87 5.13 20.85 -4.58
N SER A 88 5.65 21.11 -3.38
CA SER A 88 5.31 20.32 -2.19
C SER A 88 3.82 20.41 -1.85
N ARG A 89 3.18 21.56 -2.01
CA ARG A 89 1.73 21.71 -1.80
C ARG A 89 0.93 20.84 -2.78
N ARG A 90 1.35 20.77 -4.04
CA ARG A 90 0.71 19.93 -5.04
C ARG A 90 0.85 18.44 -4.70
N TYR A 91 2.05 18.00 -4.34
CA TYR A 91 2.28 16.62 -3.92
C TYR A 91 1.52 16.26 -2.65
N LEU A 92 1.41 17.16 -1.67
CA LEU A 92 0.55 16.97 -0.51
C LEU A 92 -0.93 16.85 -0.89
N CYS A 93 -1.42 17.66 -1.83
CA CYS A 93 -2.81 17.53 -2.29
C CYS A 93 -3.03 16.20 -3.02
N HIS A 94 -2.08 15.74 -3.86
CA HIS A 94 -2.15 14.43 -4.50
C HIS A 94 -2.13 13.29 -3.47
N PHE A 95 -1.25 13.38 -2.47
CA PHE A 95 -1.20 12.44 -1.34
C PHE A 95 -2.56 12.36 -0.64
N ALA A 96 -3.11 13.51 -0.26
CA ALA A 96 -4.38 13.60 0.45
C ALA A 96 -5.56 13.05 -0.37
N THR A 97 -5.62 13.36 -1.67
CA THR A 97 -6.84 13.13 -2.47
C THR A 97 -6.85 11.80 -3.19
N ILE A 98 -5.69 11.21 -3.48
CA ILE A 98 -5.56 9.97 -4.25
C ILE A 98 -4.81 8.92 -3.42
N LEU A 99 -3.54 9.17 -3.08
CA LEU A 99 -2.69 8.10 -2.53
C LEU A 99 -3.15 7.60 -1.16
N CYS A 100 -3.69 8.46 -0.29
CA CYS A 100 -4.20 8.01 1.02
C CYS A 100 -5.32 6.96 0.90
N GLU A 101 -6.12 6.97 -0.17
CA GLU A 101 -7.15 5.97 -0.44
C GLU A 101 -6.53 4.60 -0.76
N ASP A 102 -5.35 4.59 -1.39
CA ASP A 102 -4.63 3.35 -1.68
C ASP A 102 -4.12 2.66 -0.42
N LEU A 103 -3.78 3.43 0.62
CA LEU A 103 -3.13 2.93 1.84
C LEU A 103 -4.11 2.35 2.87
N VAL A 104 -5.41 2.45 2.63
CA VAL A 104 -6.46 1.97 3.52
C VAL A 104 -7.39 0.95 2.86
N ILE A 105 -7.98 0.09 3.69
CA ILE A 105 -9.04 -0.84 3.26
C ILE A 105 -10.37 -0.13 3.01
N SER A 106 -10.60 0.99 3.67
CA SER A 106 -11.83 1.78 3.53
C SER A 106 -11.51 3.21 3.82
N ASP A 107 -11.85 4.04 2.85
CA ASP A 107 -11.55 5.44 2.94
C ASP A 107 -12.74 6.24 3.47
N VAL A 108 -12.87 6.24 4.80
CA VAL A 108 -13.93 6.98 5.49
C VAL A 108 -13.48 8.42 5.75
N PRO A 109 -14.30 9.44 5.43
CA PRO A 109 -13.97 10.83 5.67
C PRO A 109 -13.57 11.09 7.13
N ASN A 110 -12.45 11.79 7.33
CA ASN A 110 -11.86 12.11 8.63
C ASN A 110 -11.33 10.93 9.46
N GLU A 111 -11.45 9.69 8.99
CA GLU A 111 -10.91 8.50 9.68
C GLU A 111 -9.65 7.94 9.01
N ASN A 112 -9.29 8.43 7.83
CA ASN A 112 -8.07 8.01 7.16
C ASN A 112 -6.83 8.46 7.97
N PRO A 113 -6.05 7.52 8.52
CA PRO A 113 -4.96 7.85 9.42
C PRO A 113 -3.79 8.51 8.66
N PHE A 114 -3.55 8.16 7.39
CA PHE A 114 -2.50 8.80 6.59
C PHE A 114 -2.83 10.27 6.28
N ARG A 115 -4.10 10.62 6.10
CA ARG A 115 -4.49 12.04 5.95
C ARG A 115 -4.25 12.84 7.23
N SER A 116 -4.39 12.21 8.39
CA SER A 116 -4.14 12.86 9.69
C SER A 116 -2.67 13.25 9.91
N LEU A 117 -1.74 12.69 9.11
CA LEU A 117 -0.31 13.05 9.12
C LEU A 117 0.00 14.37 8.40
N ILE A 118 -0.90 14.88 7.57
CA ILE A 118 -0.57 16.06 6.73
C ILE A 118 -0.30 17.31 7.59
N PRO A 119 -1.09 17.62 8.64
CA PRO A 119 -0.81 18.77 9.49
C PRO A 119 0.55 18.69 10.21
N THR A 120 1.02 17.49 10.56
CA THR A 120 2.31 17.29 11.27
C THR A 120 3.52 17.47 10.35
N CYS A 121 3.33 17.52 9.02
CA CYS A 121 4.40 17.79 8.05
C CYS A 121 5.08 19.15 8.25
N ARG A 122 4.37 20.12 8.86
CA ARG A 122 4.92 21.45 9.15
C ARG A 122 6.10 21.36 10.12
N ASP A 123 5.94 20.56 11.17
CA ASP A 123 6.89 20.46 12.27
C ASP A 123 7.92 19.34 12.06
N HIS A 124 7.64 18.41 11.14
CA HIS A 124 8.50 17.26 10.84
C HIS A 124 8.93 17.23 9.37
N PRO A 125 10.09 17.85 9.04
CA PRO A 125 10.62 17.87 7.67
C PRO A 125 10.82 16.48 7.06
N ILE A 126 11.20 15.49 7.87
CA ILE A 126 11.37 14.10 7.44
C ILE A 126 10.07 13.52 6.87
N LEU A 127 8.95 13.77 7.56
CA LEU A 127 7.62 13.30 7.18
C LEU A 127 7.15 14.00 5.90
N LEU A 128 7.39 15.31 5.80
CA LEU A 128 7.09 16.06 4.58
C LEU A 128 7.84 15.49 3.38
N GLN A 129 9.16 15.27 3.50
CA GLN A 129 9.96 14.77 2.37
C GLN A 129 9.52 13.38 1.93
N ILE A 130 9.24 12.46 2.85
CA ILE A 130 8.81 11.10 2.46
C ILE A 130 7.40 11.08 1.85
N ILE A 131 6.49 11.93 2.33
CA ILE A 131 5.15 12.07 1.71
C ILE A 131 5.26 12.65 0.30
N VAL A 132 6.09 13.68 0.11
CA VAL A 132 6.36 14.24 -1.23
C VAL A 132 6.94 13.18 -2.15
N ALA A 133 7.90 12.37 -1.66
CA ALA A 133 8.50 11.30 -2.44
C ALA A 133 7.46 10.27 -2.91
N ASN A 134 6.60 9.81 -2.00
CA ASN A 134 5.50 8.88 -2.28
C ASN A 134 4.54 9.44 -3.34
N ALA A 135 4.07 10.66 -3.16
CA ALA A 135 3.11 11.29 -4.06
C ALA A 135 3.71 11.55 -5.46
N ALA A 136 4.95 12.02 -5.52
CA ALA A 136 5.65 12.27 -6.78
C ALA A 136 5.92 10.95 -7.54
N MET A 137 6.36 9.91 -6.84
CA MET A 137 6.56 8.59 -7.46
C MET A 137 5.25 7.99 -7.95
N HIS A 138 4.16 8.14 -7.19
CA HIS A 138 2.84 7.69 -7.62
C HIS A 138 2.36 8.41 -8.89
N ILE A 139 2.57 9.74 -8.98
CA ILE A 139 2.26 10.50 -10.21
C ILE A 139 3.07 10.00 -11.40
N SER A 140 4.35 9.71 -11.22
CA SER A 140 5.19 9.12 -12.26
C SER A 140 4.69 7.74 -12.68
N SER A 141 4.33 6.89 -11.71
CA SER A 141 3.83 5.53 -11.94
C SER A 141 2.52 5.50 -12.74
N MET A 142 1.59 6.41 -12.45
CA MET A 142 0.35 6.58 -13.24
C MET A 142 0.60 6.89 -14.73
N GLY A 143 1.77 7.45 -15.06
CA GLY A 143 2.17 7.75 -16.44
C GLY A 143 2.86 6.59 -17.16
N ARG A 144 3.16 5.47 -16.49
CA ARG A 144 3.85 4.33 -17.09
C ARG A 144 2.91 3.55 -18.03
N PRO A 145 3.43 3.02 -19.15
CA PRO A 145 2.64 2.21 -20.06
C PRO A 145 2.13 0.94 -19.36
N ARG A 146 0.98 0.44 -19.83
CA ARG A 146 0.43 -0.85 -19.41
C ARG A 146 1.32 -1.99 -19.92
N PHE A 147 1.11 -3.17 -19.36
CA PHE A 147 1.74 -4.41 -19.82
C PHE A 147 1.69 -4.56 -21.35
N ASP A 148 2.84 -4.79 -21.98
CA ASP A 148 2.89 -5.30 -23.35
C ASP A 148 2.49 -6.78 -23.32
N LEU A 149 1.18 -7.05 -23.34
CA LEU A 149 0.62 -8.41 -23.35
C LEU A 149 0.86 -9.18 -24.67
N HIS A 150 1.68 -8.65 -25.58
CA HIS A 150 1.81 -9.18 -26.94
C HIS A 150 3.12 -9.93 -27.17
N ASN A 151 3.18 -11.18 -26.67
CA ASN A 151 4.10 -12.19 -27.16
C ASN A 151 3.30 -13.40 -27.63
N GLY A 152 2.80 -13.34 -28.86
CA GLY A 152 2.04 -14.45 -29.43
C GLY A 152 1.26 -14.17 -30.71
N SER A 153 1.79 -13.46 -31.71
CA SER A 153 1.38 -13.69 -33.10
C SER A 153 2.42 -13.19 -34.09
N VAL A 154 2.70 -14.02 -35.09
CA VAL A 154 3.56 -13.73 -36.22
C VAL A 154 2.86 -12.72 -37.13
N GLN A 155 3.49 -11.55 -37.30
CA GLN A 155 3.51 -10.70 -38.49
C GLN A 155 2.16 -10.31 -39.15
N GLY A 156 1.81 -9.03 -39.00
CA GLY A 156 0.84 -8.34 -39.83
C GLY A 156 0.95 -6.83 -39.66
N SER A 157 1.97 -6.23 -40.25
CA SER A 157 2.08 -4.77 -40.39
C SER A 157 0.93 -4.28 -41.25
N LEU A 158 -0.06 -3.60 -40.65
CA LEU A 158 -0.89 -2.62 -41.33
C LEU A 158 -1.12 -1.44 -40.40
N LEU A 159 -0.47 -0.32 -40.77
CA LEU A 159 -0.85 1.02 -40.36
C LEU A 159 -2.32 1.23 -40.72
N ASP A 160 -3.20 1.38 -39.73
CA ASP A 160 -4.38 2.22 -39.93
C ASP A 160 -4.78 2.93 -38.64
N GLY A 161 -4.87 4.24 -38.75
CA GLY A 161 -5.06 5.14 -37.63
C GLY A 161 -6.53 5.31 -37.30
N THR A 162 -6.90 4.98 -36.07
CA THR A 162 -7.99 5.67 -35.36
C THR A 162 -7.76 5.56 -33.86
N PRO A 163 -7.53 6.66 -33.11
CA PRO A 163 -7.50 6.58 -31.67
C PRO A 163 -8.95 6.41 -31.21
N VAL A 164 -9.31 5.18 -30.84
CA VAL A 164 -10.53 4.92 -30.09
C VAL A 164 -10.39 5.65 -28.75
N ASN A 165 -11.17 6.71 -28.58
CA ASN A 165 -11.31 7.50 -27.35
C ASN A 165 -11.76 6.60 -26.19
N THR A 166 -10.80 5.91 -25.58
CA THR A 166 -10.96 5.42 -24.23
C THR A 166 -10.81 6.63 -23.33
N VAL A 167 -11.89 7.01 -22.65
CA VAL A 167 -11.94 8.14 -21.72
C VAL A 167 -11.00 7.85 -20.55
N SER A 168 -9.71 8.11 -20.74
CA SER A 168 -8.72 8.16 -19.68
C SER A 168 -9.10 9.33 -18.79
N LEU A 169 -9.29 9.07 -17.50
CA LEU A 169 -9.41 10.10 -16.45
C LEU A 169 -8.08 10.83 -16.23
N THR A 170 -7.43 11.31 -17.29
CA THR A 170 -6.29 12.23 -17.23
C THR A 170 -6.79 13.62 -16.86
N ARG A 171 -7.32 13.76 -15.64
CA ARG A 171 -7.63 15.03 -15.03
C ARG A 171 -6.49 15.39 -14.07
N TYR A 172 -5.70 16.39 -14.47
CA TYR A 172 -4.81 17.22 -13.62
C TYR A 172 -3.38 16.75 -13.30
N SER A 173 -2.58 16.37 -14.30
CA SER A 173 -1.11 16.48 -14.16
C SER A 173 -0.50 17.27 -15.30
N THR A 174 0.00 18.47 -14.99
CA THR A 174 0.78 19.33 -15.88
C THR A 174 2.26 18.96 -15.95
N ASP A 175 2.68 17.89 -15.26
CA ASP A 175 4.10 17.50 -15.17
C ASP A 175 4.36 16.30 -16.07
N SER A 176 5.48 16.36 -16.79
CA SER A 176 6.03 15.18 -17.44
C SER A 176 6.34 14.12 -16.38
N PRO A 177 5.97 12.83 -16.59
CA PRO A 177 6.31 11.73 -15.67
C PRO A 177 7.79 11.72 -15.26
N ALA A 178 8.69 12.15 -16.15
CA ALA A 178 10.12 12.28 -15.86
C ALA A 178 10.45 13.32 -14.78
N GLY A 179 9.72 14.44 -14.73
CA GLY A 179 9.90 15.47 -13.71
C GLY A 179 9.45 14.98 -12.33
N ALA A 180 8.31 14.28 -12.28
CA ALA A 180 7.80 13.69 -11.04
C ALA A 180 8.76 12.62 -10.46
N THR A 181 9.42 11.82 -11.32
CA THR A 181 10.47 10.89 -10.87
C THR A 181 11.65 11.62 -10.25
N LEU A 182 12.13 12.71 -10.85
CA LEU A 182 13.25 13.49 -10.31
C LEU A 182 12.92 14.08 -8.94
N ASP A 183 11.72 14.65 -8.80
CA ASP A 183 11.23 15.18 -7.53
C ASP A 183 11.13 14.08 -6.47
N ALA A 184 10.62 12.90 -6.85
CA ALA A 184 10.51 11.75 -5.97
C ALA A 184 11.88 11.30 -5.44
N LEU A 185 12.87 11.18 -6.31
CA LEU A 185 14.23 10.78 -5.94
C LEU A 185 14.92 11.85 -5.08
N SER A 186 14.75 13.12 -5.41
CA SER A 186 15.28 14.24 -4.60
C SER A 186 14.69 14.24 -3.18
N ALA A 187 13.38 14.06 -3.07
CA ALA A 187 12.69 14.02 -1.79
C ALA A 187 13.04 12.75 -0.99
N LYS A 188 13.13 11.58 -1.64
CA LYS A 188 13.60 10.32 -1.04
C LYS A 188 15.00 10.50 -0.43
N HIS A 189 15.93 11.07 -1.19
CA HIS A 189 17.29 11.33 -0.73
C HIS A 189 17.33 12.23 0.51
N LYS A 190 16.58 13.35 0.51
CA LYS A 190 16.46 14.24 1.68
C LYS A 190 15.86 13.53 2.88
N ALA A 191 14.81 12.72 2.66
CA ALA A 191 14.16 11.95 3.72
C ALA A 191 15.13 10.94 4.35
N ILE A 192 15.97 10.26 3.55
CA ILE A 192 16.98 9.31 4.06
C ILE A 192 17.99 10.04 4.96
N HIS A 193 18.52 11.19 4.51
CA HIS A 193 19.45 11.98 5.33
C HIS A 193 18.84 12.41 6.67
N LEU A 194 17.59 12.85 6.65
CA LEU A 194 16.86 13.22 7.87
C LEU A 194 16.58 12.00 8.77
N LEU A 195 16.28 10.85 8.19
CA LEU A 195 16.08 9.59 8.92
C LEU A 195 17.36 9.17 9.63
N THR A 196 18.51 9.22 8.95
CA THR A 196 19.81 8.91 9.56
C THR A 196 20.08 9.80 10.78
N ALA A 197 19.91 11.12 10.64
CA ALA A 197 20.09 12.05 11.75
C ALA A 197 19.11 11.83 12.91
N ALA A 198 17.88 11.41 12.61
CA ALA A 198 16.88 11.10 13.63
C ALA A 198 17.20 9.79 14.38
N LEU A 199 17.71 8.78 13.67
CA LEU A 199 18.14 7.50 14.27
C LEU A 199 19.37 7.67 15.16
N GLU A 200 20.29 8.59 14.83
CA GLU A 200 21.43 8.95 15.70
C GLU A 200 20.98 9.62 17.02
N ASN A 201 19.79 10.23 17.03
CA ASN A 201 19.21 10.95 18.18
C ASN A 201 17.94 10.28 18.74
N LEU A 202 17.89 8.94 18.68
CA LEU A 202 16.72 8.13 19.03
C LEU A 202 16.08 8.45 20.41
N PRO A 203 16.84 8.73 21.50
CA PRO A 203 16.23 9.02 22.81
C PRO A 203 15.37 10.29 22.85
N SER A 204 15.56 11.20 21.88
CA SER A 204 14.87 12.49 21.80
C SER A 204 13.77 12.54 20.74
N THR A 205 13.63 11.47 19.95
CA THR A 205 12.73 11.44 18.79
C THR A 205 11.53 10.52 19.07
N ASP A 206 10.35 10.94 18.61
CA ASP A 206 9.15 10.10 18.66
C ASP A 206 9.35 8.86 17.78
N VAL A 207 9.43 7.68 18.41
CA VAL A 207 9.67 6.42 17.71
C VAL A 207 8.49 6.03 16.83
N ASP A 208 7.25 6.39 17.21
CA ASP A 208 6.07 6.06 16.40
C ASP A 208 6.07 6.91 15.11
N LEU A 209 6.57 8.16 15.16
CA LEU A 209 6.85 8.97 13.97
C LEU A 209 7.90 8.30 13.07
N ILE A 210 8.99 7.79 13.64
CA ILE A 210 10.06 7.13 12.86
C ILE A 210 9.55 5.86 12.18
N VAL A 211 8.81 5.03 12.90
CA VAL A 211 8.20 3.81 12.34
C VAL A 211 7.20 4.17 11.23
N THR A 212 6.45 5.28 11.37
CA THR A 212 5.58 5.82 10.32
C THR A 212 6.35 6.24 9.08
N VAL A 213 7.46 6.96 9.25
CA VAL A 213 8.34 7.35 8.14
C VAL A 213 8.88 6.12 7.42
N ILE A 214 9.29 5.09 8.15
CA ILE A 214 9.81 3.86 7.54
C ILE A 214 8.71 3.11 6.77
N LEU A 215 7.47 3.06 7.27
CA LEU A 215 6.35 2.51 6.48
C LEU A 215 6.20 3.26 5.15
N LEU A 216 6.27 4.59 5.17
CA LEU A 216 6.19 5.40 3.95
C LEU A 216 7.38 5.16 3.00
N PHE A 217 8.56 4.79 3.52
CA PHE A 217 9.65 4.29 2.66
C PHE A 217 9.31 2.95 2.02
N ILE A 218 8.74 2.00 2.76
CA ILE A 218 8.32 0.70 2.22
C ILE A 218 7.26 0.90 1.12
N ASN A 219 6.28 1.77 1.36
CA ASN A 219 5.26 2.12 0.36
C ASN A 219 5.88 2.79 -0.87
N LEU A 220 6.86 3.68 -0.69
CA LEU A 220 7.59 4.27 -1.81
C LEU A 220 8.27 3.20 -2.68
N GLU A 221 8.90 2.20 -2.06
CA GLU A 221 9.49 1.10 -2.82
C GLU A 221 8.42 0.31 -3.58
N LEU A 222 7.27 0.01 -2.98
CA LEU A 222 6.15 -0.68 -3.65
C LEU A 222 5.58 0.11 -4.83
N ILE A 223 5.44 1.43 -4.67
CA ILE A 223 4.96 2.34 -5.72
C ILE A 223 5.96 2.39 -6.87
N ASP A 224 7.27 2.39 -6.59
CA ASP A 224 8.29 2.41 -7.63
C ASP A 224 8.45 1.08 -8.37
N SER A 225 8.85 0.00 -7.68
CA SER A 225 9.04 -1.31 -8.32
C SER A 225 8.94 -2.50 -7.37
N GLY A 226 9.08 -2.31 -6.06
CA GLY A 226 9.13 -3.38 -5.07
C GLY A 226 10.43 -4.19 -5.11
N LYS A 227 11.48 -3.73 -5.80
CA LYS A 227 12.75 -4.45 -5.96
C LYS A 227 13.84 -3.93 -5.00
N ASN A 228 14.61 -4.84 -4.41
CA ASN A 228 15.88 -4.65 -3.70
C ASN A 228 15.91 -3.71 -2.48
N ALA A 229 15.56 -2.43 -2.63
CA ALA A 229 15.75 -1.40 -1.61
C ALA A 229 14.82 -1.56 -0.39
N TRP A 230 13.67 -2.23 -0.55
CA TRP A 230 12.68 -2.43 0.50
C TRP A 230 13.23 -3.17 1.73
N ARG A 231 14.20 -4.07 1.53
CA ARG A 231 14.68 -5.00 2.57
C ARG A 231 15.21 -4.27 3.79
N ALA A 232 16.09 -3.28 3.58
CA ALA A 232 16.66 -2.48 4.66
C ALA A 232 15.57 -1.71 5.44
N HIS A 233 14.54 -1.22 4.75
CA HIS A 233 13.44 -0.51 5.38
C HIS A 233 12.56 -1.44 6.23
N VAL A 234 12.20 -2.61 5.69
CA VAL A 234 11.38 -3.59 6.43
C VAL A 234 12.13 -4.16 7.63
N GLU A 235 13.39 -4.56 7.46
CA GLU A 235 14.23 -5.06 8.58
C GLU A 235 14.41 -3.99 9.66
N GLY A 236 14.69 -2.74 9.27
CA GLY A 236 14.77 -1.61 10.20
C GLY A 236 13.46 -1.33 10.94
N ALA A 237 12.32 -1.39 10.25
CA ALA A 237 11.00 -1.23 10.86
C ALA A 237 10.75 -2.30 11.93
N ILE A 238 10.95 -3.58 11.59
CA ILE A 238 10.72 -4.70 12.50
C ILE A 238 11.64 -4.61 13.72
N ALA A 239 12.93 -4.27 13.54
CA ALA A 239 13.87 -4.08 14.64
C ALA A 239 13.41 -2.98 15.63
N LEU A 240 12.90 -1.85 15.11
CA LEU A 240 12.36 -0.78 15.93
C LEU A 240 11.06 -1.18 16.63
N ILE A 241 10.14 -1.83 15.91
CA ILE A 241 8.86 -2.29 16.47
C ILE A 241 9.07 -3.28 17.62
N ILE A 242 10.02 -4.22 17.49
CA ILE A 242 10.39 -5.17 18.55
C ILE A 242 11.01 -4.45 19.75
N SER A 243 11.80 -3.39 19.51
CA SER A 243 12.45 -2.59 20.55
C SER A 243 11.46 -1.71 21.32
N LEU A 244 10.27 -1.46 20.77
CA LEU A 244 9.25 -0.67 21.42
C LEU A 244 8.52 -1.45 22.51
N LYS A 245 8.31 -0.81 23.67
CA LYS A 245 7.43 -1.38 24.71
C LYS A 245 5.99 -1.50 24.19
N PRO A 246 5.23 -2.53 24.63
CA PRO A 246 3.81 -2.64 24.35
C PRO A 246 3.06 -1.41 24.83
N PHE A 247 2.07 -0.98 24.04
CA PHE A 247 1.29 0.22 24.30
C PHE A 247 0.51 0.14 25.63
N GLN A 248 0.53 1.22 26.43
CA GLN A 248 -0.45 1.43 27.50
C GLN A 248 -1.66 2.15 26.89
N LYS A 249 -2.86 1.56 27.01
CA LYS A 249 -4.14 1.93 26.36
C LYS A 249 -4.59 3.41 26.44
N ASP A 250 -3.88 4.29 27.14
CA ASP A 250 -4.41 5.57 27.61
C ASP A 250 -4.07 6.79 26.72
N GLN A 251 -3.42 6.64 25.56
CA GLN A 251 -3.13 7.76 24.64
C GLN A 251 -3.65 7.56 23.21
N ILE A 252 -4.84 8.06 22.90
CA ILE A 252 -5.38 8.06 21.53
C ILE A 252 -4.74 9.23 20.76
N SER A 253 -3.54 9.02 20.19
CA SER A 253 -2.95 9.95 19.21
C SER A 253 -3.13 9.41 17.78
N PRO A 254 -3.20 10.26 16.74
CA PRO A 254 -3.27 9.78 15.35
C PRO A 254 -2.08 8.89 14.97
N ILE A 255 -0.90 9.20 15.50
CA ILE A 255 0.34 8.43 15.33
C ILE A 255 0.22 7.04 16.00
N ALA A 256 -0.46 6.94 17.15
CA ALA A 256 -0.70 5.66 17.83
C ALA A 256 -1.68 4.75 17.05
N LEU A 257 -2.74 5.31 16.43
CA LEU A 257 -3.64 4.54 15.55
C LEU A 257 -2.93 4.00 14.31
N ILE A 258 -1.98 4.78 13.79
CA ILE A 258 -1.13 4.41 12.67
C ILE A 258 -0.20 3.25 13.03
N ARG A 259 0.30 3.19 14.27
CA ARG A 259 1.25 2.16 14.72
C ARG A 259 0.72 0.72 14.61
N ASP A 260 -0.50 0.44 15.07
CA ASP A 260 -1.08 -0.92 14.96
C ASP A 260 -1.23 -1.32 13.48
N ARG A 261 -1.59 -0.37 12.60
CA ARG A 261 -1.67 -0.59 11.15
C ARG A 261 -0.29 -0.81 10.51
N ILE A 262 0.70 0.01 10.87
CA ILE A 262 2.09 -0.14 10.42
C ILE A 262 2.62 -1.51 10.80
N THR A 263 2.34 -1.95 12.03
CA THR A 263 2.84 -3.24 12.52
C THR A 263 2.32 -4.39 11.66
N SER A 264 1.04 -4.37 11.27
CA SER A 264 0.48 -5.39 10.36
C SER A 264 1.15 -5.37 9.00
N ASP A 265 1.28 -4.18 8.42
CA ASP A 265 1.70 -4.04 7.03
C ASP A 265 3.20 -4.36 6.93
N CYS A 266 4.03 -3.87 7.86
CA CYS A 266 5.45 -4.24 7.96
C CYS A 266 5.66 -5.75 8.14
N LEU A 267 4.87 -6.41 8.99
CA LEU A 267 4.92 -7.86 9.16
C LEU A 267 4.57 -8.59 7.86
N THR A 268 3.47 -8.19 7.22
CA THR A 268 3.02 -8.83 5.99
C THR A 268 4.06 -8.67 4.88
N TYR A 269 4.60 -7.46 4.71
CA TYR A 269 5.69 -7.18 3.77
C TYR A 269 6.96 -7.96 4.07
N HIS A 270 7.32 -8.11 5.35
CA HIS A 270 8.46 -8.93 5.74
C HIS A 270 8.29 -10.38 5.30
N VAL A 271 7.13 -10.99 5.57
CA VAL A 271 6.85 -12.38 5.21
C VAL A 271 6.77 -12.54 3.69
N LEU A 272 6.02 -11.67 2.99
CA LEU A 272 5.91 -11.73 1.53
C LEU A 272 7.27 -11.58 0.84
N GLY A 273 8.09 -10.63 1.29
CA GLY A 273 9.44 -10.43 0.75
C GLY A 273 10.41 -11.57 1.07
N SER A 274 10.12 -12.37 2.12
CA SER A 274 10.90 -13.55 2.47
C SER A 274 10.62 -14.75 1.56
N THR A 275 9.48 -14.76 0.85
CA THR A 275 9.08 -15.89 -0.02
C THR A 275 10.08 -16.16 -1.15
N LEU A 276 10.78 -15.14 -1.63
CA LEU A 276 11.78 -15.26 -2.70
C LEU A 276 13.19 -14.84 -2.26
N THR A 277 13.43 -14.73 -0.95
CA THR A 277 14.74 -14.39 -0.40
C THR A 277 15.44 -15.66 0.13
N ASN A 278 16.72 -15.83 -0.22
CA ASN A 278 17.55 -16.97 0.17
C ASN A 278 18.36 -16.74 1.46
N SER A 279 18.29 -15.55 2.04
CA SER A 279 19.00 -15.21 3.28
C SER A 279 18.17 -15.65 4.48
N PRO A 280 18.78 -16.21 5.54
CA PRO A 280 18.09 -16.37 6.81
C PRO A 280 17.64 -14.99 7.30
N THR A 281 16.38 -14.88 7.67
CA THR A 281 15.83 -13.68 8.30
C THR A 281 16.47 -13.51 9.68
N PHE A 282 17.15 -12.37 9.90
CA PHE A 282 17.90 -12.12 11.14
C PHE A 282 17.00 -11.91 12.37
N LEU A 283 15.69 -11.67 12.16
CA LEU A 283 14.72 -11.41 13.21
C LEU A 283 13.46 -12.25 12.96
N ASP A 284 12.93 -12.86 14.02
CA ASP A 284 11.58 -13.44 13.99
C ASP A 284 10.56 -12.31 14.12
N PRO A 285 9.81 -11.99 13.05
CA PRO A 285 8.86 -10.88 13.06
C PRO A 285 7.62 -11.19 13.93
N PHE A 286 7.44 -12.45 14.36
CA PHE A 286 6.36 -12.89 15.25
C PHE A 286 6.77 -12.94 16.73
N ALA A 287 7.96 -12.45 17.09
CA ALA A 287 8.34 -12.20 18.48
C ALA A 287 7.45 -11.12 19.15
N LEU A 288 6.60 -10.43 18.40
CA LEU A 288 5.65 -9.44 18.89
C LEU A 288 4.49 -10.08 19.67
N PRO A 289 3.96 -9.41 20.71
CA PRO A 289 2.78 -9.89 21.43
C PRO A 289 1.58 -10.18 20.51
N ILE A 290 0.93 -11.34 20.71
CA ILE A 290 -0.19 -11.82 19.89
C ILE A 290 -1.36 -10.82 19.80
N ASP A 291 -1.56 -10.01 20.84
CA ASP A 291 -2.62 -8.99 20.86
C ASP A 291 -2.37 -7.85 19.88
N ILE A 292 -1.10 -7.50 19.61
CA ILE A 292 -0.74 -6.50 18.61
C ILE A 292 -1.03 -7.07 17.21
N LEU A 293 -0.62 -8.32 16.98
CA LEU A 293 -0.85 -9.03 15.71
C LEU A 293 -2.35 -9.17 15.40
N ARG A 294 -3.18 -9.52 16.38
CA ARG A 294 -4.64 -9.65 16.20
C ARG A 294 -5.33 -8.32 15.92
N ARG A 295 -4.93 -7.23 16.61
CA ARG A 295 -5.50 -5.90 16.34
C ARG A 295 -5.11 -5.36 14.96
N SER A 296 -3.93 -5.74 14.49
CA SER A 296 -3.38 -5.25 13.23
C SER A 296 -4.09 -5.88 12.01
N GLU A 297 -4.59 -7.12 12.13
CA GLU A 297 -5.38 -7.83 11.10
C GLU A 297 -6.68 -7.12 10.69
N ALA A 298 -7.40 -6.52 11.64
CA ALA A 298 -8.66 -5.83 11.37
C ALA A 298 -8.50 -4.66 10.42
N ASN A 299 -7.34 -4.01 10.51
CA ASN A 299 -7.04 -2.81 9.77
C ASN A 299 -6.27 -3.10 8.47
N SER A 300 -5.49 -4.17 8.37
CA SER A 300 -4.68 -4.42 7.17
C SER A 300 -5.53 -4.59 5.90
N TYR A 301 -5.13 -3.91 4.83
CA TYR A 301 -5.81 -4.00 3.53
C TYR A 301 -5.43 -5.27 2.75
N LEU A 302 -4.39 -5.99 3.20
CA LEU A 302 -3.92 -7.22 2.56
C LEU A 302 -4.75 -8.46 2.96
N SER A 303 -5.63 -8.34 3.98
CA SER A 303 -6.52 -9.41 4.46
C SER A 303 -5.85 -10.79 4.56
N PHE A 304 -4.60 -10.80 5.01
CA PHE A 304 -3.80 -12.01 5.18
C PHE A 304 -3.82 -12.39 6.67
N PRO A 305 -4.45 -13.52 7.04
CA PRO A 305 -4.48 -13.97 8.42
C PRO A 305 -3.07 -14.18 9.00
N THR A 306 -2.81 -13.69 10.21
CA THR A 306 -1.53 -13.83 10.93
C THR A 306 -1.13 -15.30 11.05
N THR A 307 -2.09 -16.19 11.33
CA THR A 307 -1.81 -17.63 11.42
C THR A 307 -1.26 -18.17 10.09
N LEU A 308 -1.83 -17.75 8.96
CA LEU A 308 -1.31 -18.16 7.65
C LEU A 308 0.03 -17.47 7.33
N LEU A 309 0.24 -16.22 7.76
CA LEU A 309 1.54 -15.55 7.65
C LEU A 309 2.64 -16.25 8.46
N GLN A 310 2.32 -16.73 9.66
CA GLN A 310 3.24 -17.52 10.50
C GLN A 310 3.64 -18.81 9.80
N ILE A 311 2.65 -19.53 9.26
CA ILE A 311 2.88 -20.76 8.51
C ILE A 311 3.73 -20.49 7.26
N LEU A 312 3.42 -19.42 6.51
CA LEU A 312 4.18 -19.01 5.34
C LEU A 312 5.64 -18.65 5.69
N PHE A 313 5.86 -17.93 6.78
CA PHE A 313 7.20 -17.58 7.25
C PHE A 313 8.02 -18.83 7.61
N ARG A 314 7.43 -19.76 8.36
CA ARG A 314 8.06 -21.06 8.64
C ARG A 314 8.37 -21.84 7.36
N ALA A 315 7.48 -21.80 6.37
CA ALA A 315 7.73 -22.40 5.06
C ALA A 315 8.88 -21.70 4.29
N CYS A 316 9.10 -20.40 4.50
CA CYS A 316 10.26 -19.68 3.94
C CYS A 316 11.57 -20.16 4.57
N GLU A 317 11.60 -20.31 5.90
CA GLU A 317 12.74 -20.87 6.62
C GLU A 317 13.04 -22.29 6.16
N LEU A 318 12.00 -23.13 6.04
CA LEU A 318 12.09 -24.49 5.52
C LEU A 318 12.71 -24.55 4.12
N SER A 319 12.27 -23.65 3.22
CA SER A 319 12.84 -23.54 1.88
C SER A 319 14.31 -23.14 1.88
N ASN A 320 14.71 -22.22 2.77
CA ASN A 320 16.10 -21.80 2.92
C ASN A 320 16.99 -22.88 3.57
N MET A 321 16.41 -23.77 4.38
CA MET A 321 17.09 -24.95 4.88
C MET A 321 17.25 -26.01 3.78
N ALA A 322 16.23 -26.26 2.97
CA ALA A 322 16.27 -27.21 1.85
C ALA A 322 17.36 -26.84 0.81
N LEU A 323 17.47 -25.55 0.46
CA LEU A 323 18.69 -24.78 0.66
C LEU A 323 20.07 -25.44 0.61
N THR A 324 20.47 -25.70 1.85
CA THR A 324 21.83 -25.73 2.35
C THR A 324 22.13 -27.08 2.96
N LEU A 325 21.07 -27.81 3.35
CA LEU A 325 21.17 -29.08 4.04
C LEU A 325 21.42 -30.25 3.08
N PRO A 326 22.19 -31.25 3.51
CA PRO A 326 22.40 -32.47 2.75
C PRO A 326 21.12 -33.34 2.65
N ALA A 327 21.06 -34.19 1.63
CA ALA A 327 19.92 -35.07 1.34
C ALA A 327 19.51 -36.02 2.49
N SER A 328 20.37 -36.22 3.50
CA SER A 328 20.07 -37.01 4.70
C SER A 328 19.02 -36.35 5.61
N GLU A 329 18.85 -35.02 5.55
CA GLU A 329 17.90 -34.27 6.38
C GLU A 329 16.52 -34.09 5.71
N THR A 330 16.39 -34.52 4.45
CA THR A 330 15.15 -34.44 3.66
C THR A 330 13.92 -35.03 4.36
N PRO A 331 13.98 -36.18 5.07
CA PRO A 331 12.81 -36.72 5.76
C PRO A 331 12.25 -35.80 6.86
N ALA A 332 13.11 -35.10 7.61
CA ALA A 332 12.68 -34.17 8.64
C ALA A 332 11.99 -32.94 8.03
N LEU A 333 12.54 -32.42 6.94
CA LEU A 333 11.96 -31.29 6.21
C LEU A 333 10.58 -31.64 5.61
N ILE A 334 10.42 -32.87 5.10
CA ILE A 334 9.12 -33.36 4.60
C ILE A 334 8.09 -33.46 5.74
N ASN A 335 8.49 -33.93 6.91
CA ASN A 335 7.60 -34.01 8.07
C ASN A 335 7.17 -32.61 8.54
N GLU A 336 8.09 -31.64 8.59
CA GLU A 336 7.76 -30.25 8.92
C GLU A 336 6.83 -29.63 7.87
N ALA A 337 7.09 -29.82 6.57
CA ALA A 337 6.19 -29.39 5.50
C ALA A 337 4.78 -29.98 5.64
N SER A 338 4.68 -31.27 5.96
CA SER A 338 3.40 -31.96 6.15
C SER A 338 2.62 -31.39 7.34
N SER A 339 3.32 -31.06 8.43
CA SER A 339 2.74 -30.39 9.60
C SER A 339 2.22 -28.99 9.25
N LEU A 340 3.02 -28.18 8.56
CA LEU A 340 2.64 -26.84 8.10
C LEU A 340 1.44 -26.89 7.15
N LEU A 341 1.41 -27.86 6.24
CA LEU A 341 0.30 -28.05 5.30
C LEU A 341 -1.01 -28.40 6.03
N SER A 342 -0.96 -29.35 6.96
CA SER A 342 -2.12 -29.72 7.79
C SER A 342 -2.62 -28.52 8.62
N ALA A 343 -1.70 -27.73 9.18
CA ALA A 343 -2.04 -26.50 9.89
C ALA A 343 -2.70 -25.45 8.97
N ALA A 344 -2.19 -25.27 7.74
CA ALA A 344 -2.76 -24.35 6.77
C ALA A 344 -4.16 -24.78 6.36
N GLN A 345 -4.37 -26.07 6.04
CA GLN A 345 -5.65 -26.62 5.59
C GLN A 345 -6.72 -26.64 6.70
N SER A 346 -6.31 -26.85 7.95
CA SER A 346 -7.24 -26.87 9.10
C SER A 346 -7.61 -25.48 9.62
N PHE A 347 -6.95 -24.42 9.13
CA PHE A 347 -7.24 -23.04 9.55
C PHE A 347 -8.65 -22.62 9.11
N ASN A 348 -9.48 -22.21 10.09
CA ASN A 348 -10.85 -21.80 9.83
C ASN A 348 -10.93 -20.32 9.44
N VAL A 349 -10.84 -20.06 8.12
CA VAL A 349 -10.91 -18.71 7.54
C VAL A 349 -12.23 -18.00 7.85
N THR A 350 -13.35 -18.73 7.89
CA THR A 350 -14.67 -18.12 8.14
C THR A 350 -14.77 -17.63 9.58
N ALA A 351 -14.35 -18.45 10.55
CA ALA A 351 -14.33 -18.05 11.96
C ALA A 351 -13.37 -16.87 12.19
N TRP A 352 -12.22 -16.88 11.54
CA TRP A 352 -11.27 -15.77 11.56
C TRP A 352 -11.89 -14.48 11.03
N ALA A 353 -12.48 -14.49 9.83
CA ALA A 353 -13.06 -13.30 9.23
C ALA A 353 -14.18 -12.69 10.09
N ASN A 354 -15.04 -13.53 10.67
CA ASN A 354 -16.09 -13.09 11.59
C ASN A 354 -15.52 -12.47 12.88
N THR A 355 -14.42 -13.01 13.41
CA THR A 355 -13.77 -12.49 14.62
C THR A 355 -13.14 -11.13 14.35
N VAL A 356 -12.46 -10.99 13.22
CA VAL A 356 -11.76 -9.76 12.82
C VAL A 356 -12.72 -8.59 12.58
N GLU A 357 -13.88 -8.86 11.98
CA GLU A 357 -14.88 -7.81 11.71
C GLU A 357 -15.82 -7.54 12.89
N GLY A 358 -15.84 -8.41 13.91
CA GLY A 358 -16.69 -8.31 15.11
C GLY A 358 -18.17 -8.61 14.84
N ALA A 359 -18.71 -8.10 13.73
CA ALA A 359 -20.03 -8.45 13.18
C ALA A 359 -19.93 -8.56 11.65
N PRO A 360 -20.65 -9.49 11.00
CA PRO A 360 -20.62 -9.62 9.55
C PRO A 360 -21.02 -8.30 8.86
N THR A 361 -20.11 -7.78 8.04
CA THR A 361 -20.33 -6.62 7.18
C THR A 361 -20.56 -7.08 5.74
N HIS A 362 -20.90 -6.16 4.84
CA HIS A 362 -20.95 -6.45 3.40
C HIS A 362 -19.57 -6.90 2.83
N ARG A 363 -18.47 -6.66 3.56
CA ARG A 363 -17.11 -7.03 3.17
C ARG A 363 -16.74 -8.45 3.58
N THR A 364 -17.38 -9.01 4.61
CA THR A 364 -17.01 -10.32 5.16
C THR A 364 -16.87 -11.41 4.09
N PRO A 365 -17.80 -11.53 3.10
CA PRO A 365 -17.66 -12.53 2.03
C PRO A 365 -16.37 -12.34 1.23
N ASN A 366 -16.07 -11.11 0.78
CA ASN A 366 -14.88 -10.82 -0.02
C ASN A 366 -13.59 -11.02 0.79
N ARG A 367 -13.63 -10.73 2.09
CA ARG A 367 -12.51 -11.05 3.00
C ARG A 367 -12.28 -12.55 3.12
N ILE A 368 -13.35 -13.35 3.25
CA ILE A 368 -13.26 -14.81 3.28
C ILE A 368 -12.66 -15.34 1.97
N HIS A 369 -13.18 -14.92 0.81
CA HIS A 369 -12.65 -15.34 -0.49
C HIS A 369 -11.16 -14.96 -0.65
N THR A 370 -10.78 -13.75 -0.26
CA THR A 370 -9.38 -13.30 -0.31
C THR A 370 -8.48 -14.15 0.58
N ALA A 371 -8.90 -14.45 1.81
CA ALA A 371 -8.12 -15.26 2.74
C ALA A 371 -8.07 -16.74 2.33
N LEU A 372 -9.12 -17.29 1.72
CA LEU A 372 -9.09 -18.64 1.13
C LEU A 372 -8.13 -18.73 -0.06
N ALA A 373 -8.05 -17.68 -0.89
CA ALA A 373 -7.04 -17.61 -1.95
C ALA A 373 -5.61 -17.59 -1.37
N HIS A 374 -5.36 -16.81 -0.31
CA HIS A 374 -4.08 -16.84 0.42
C HIS A 374 -3.80 -18.22 1.02
N GLN A 375 -4.78 -18.86 1.65
CA GLN A 375 -4.63 -20.20 2.23
C GLN A 375 -4.17 -21.23 1.18
N ASN A 376 -4.81 -21.27 0.03
CA ASN A 376 -4.42 -22.17 -1.06
C ASN A 376 -3.03 -21.82 -1.63
N ALA A 377 -2.70 -20.53 -1.75
CA ALA A 377 -1.37 -20.09 -2.20
C ALA A 377 -0.27 -20.47 -1.19
N VAL A 378 -0.54 -20.39 0.11
CA VAL A 378 0.36 -20.87 1.18
C VAL A 378 0.59 -22.38 1.05
N CYS A 379 -0.45 -23.17 0.80
CA CYS A 379 -0.31 -24.60 0.55
C CYS A 379 0.61 -24.89 -0.65
N ILE A 380 0.43 -24.20 -1.79
CA ILE A 380 1.33 -24.33 -2.96
C ILE A 380 2.76 -23.98 -2.56
N TYR A 381 2.96 -22.87 -1.84
CA TYR A 381 4.30 -22.44 -1.44
C TYR A 381 4.99 -23.48 -0.52
N ILE A 382 4.28 -24.06 0.46
CA ILE A 382 4.81 -25.13 1.33
C ILE A 382 5.31 -26.31 0.51
N TYR A 383 4.53 -26.77 -0.47
CA TYR A 383 4.96 -27.85 -1.34
C TYR A 383 6.21 -27.50 -2.15
N ARG A 384 6.34 -26.24 -2.56
CA ARG A 384 7.51 -25.73 -3.29
C ARG A 384 8.70 -25.38 -2.39
N SER A 385 8.53 -25.40 -1.07
CA SER A 385 9.62 -25.25 -0.09
C SER A 385 10.48 -26.49 0.07
N ILE A 386 10.04 -27.65 -0.43
CA ILE A 386 10.78 -28.92 -0.35
C ILE A 386 11.20 -29.41 -1.74
N THR A 387 12.31 -30.14 -1.81
CA THR A 387 12.90 -30.62 -3.07
C THR A 387 12.07 -31.72 -3.74
N HIS A 388 11.41 -32.56 -2.93
CA HIS A 388 10.59 -33.67 -3.39
C HIS A 388 9.20 -33.59 -2.73
N PRO A 389 8.23 -32.89 -3.36
CA PRO A 389 6.89 -32.83 -2.83
C PRO A 389 6.23 -34.22 -2.85
N PRO A 390 5.28 -34.49 -1.93
CA PRO A 390 4.52 -35.73 -1.92
C PRO A 390 3.81 -36.00 -3.26
N PRO A 391 3.72 -37.26 -3.71
CA PRO A 391 3.11 -37.61 -5.00
C PRO A 391 1.58 -37.39 -5.03
N ASP A 392 0.93 -37.26 -3.88
CA ASP A 392 -0.49 -36.91 -3.74
C ASP A 392 -0.75 -35.39 -3.80
N MET A 393 0.30 -34.58 -3.96
CA MET A 393 0.17 -33.14 -4.20
C MET A 393 -0.61 -32.88 -5.49
N ASN A 394 -1.77 -32.24 -5.35
CA ASN A 394 -2.56 -31.76 -6.48
C ASN A 394 -2.49 -30.23 -6.59
N SER A 395 -1.41 -29.71 -7.19
CA SER A 395 -1.26 -28.27 -7.36
C SER A 395 -2.29 -27.67 -8.31
N ASP A 396 -2.77 -28.42 -9.32
CA ASP A 396 -3.81 -27.96 -10.23
C ASP A 396 -5.14 -27.68 -9.52
N ALA A 397 -5.50 -28.50 -8.55
CA ALA A 397 -6.67 -28.25 -7.70
C ALA A 397 -6.50 -26.97 -6.88
N LEU A 398 -5.33 -26.77 -6.25
CA LEU A 398 -5.05 -25.56 -5.47
C LEU A 398 -5.06 -24.29 -6.34
N VAL A 399 -4.48 -24.36 -7.54
CA VAL A 399 -4.54 -23.26 -8.53
C VAL A 399 -6.00 -22.96 -8.88
N THR A 400 -6.81 -23.99 -9.12
CA THR A 400 -8.23 -23.83 -9.45
C THR A 400 -9.02 -23.19 -8.30
N GLU A 401 -8.74 -23.58 -7.05
CA GLU A 401 -9.35 -22.95 -5.86
C GLU A 401 -8.96 -21.48 -5.72
N ILE A 402 -7.69 -21.13 -5.96
CA ILE A 402 -7.25 -19.72 -5.97
C ILE A 402 -8.04 -18.93 -7.02
N ILE A 403 -8.10 -19.43 -8.26
CA ILE A 403 -8.84 -18.79 -9.35
C ILE A 403 -10.31 -18.63 -9.00
N TYR A 404 -10.93 -19.69 -8.47
CA TYR A 404 -12.33 -19.69 -8.03
C TYR A 404 -12.58 -18.59 -7.00
N HIS A 405 -11.84 -18.57 -5.89
CA HIS A 405 -12.07 -17.58 -4.85
C HIS A 405 -11.80 -16.15 -5.32
N LEU A 406 -10.75 -15.97 -6.13
CA LEU A 406 -10.41 -14.65 -6.68
C LEU A 406 -11.42 -14.15 -7.72
N SER A 407 -12.21 -15.03 -8.34
CA SER A 407 -13.29 -14.63 -9.28
C SER A 407 -14.42 -13.84 -8.62
N PHE A 408 -14.59 -13.93 -7.30
CA PHE A 408 -15.58 -13.17 -6.54
C PHE A 408 -15.12 -11.76 -6.18
N ILE A 409 -13.83 -11.46 -6.34
CA ILE A 409 -13.26 -10.16 -5.98
C ILE A 409 -13.27 -9.27 -7.22
N ASP A 410 -14.17 -8.29 -7.23
CA ASP A 410 -14.20 -7.25 -8.26
C ASP A 410 -12.87 -6.46 -8.25
N PRO A 411 -12.30 -6.11 -9.41
CA PRO A 411 -11.07 -5.31 -9.46
C PRO A 411 -11.17 -3.98 -8.70
N LYS A 412 -12.36 -3.39 -8.57
CA LYS A 412 -12.61 -2.15 -7.82
C LYS A 412 -12.91 -2.38 -6.35
N ASP A 413 -13.03 -3.64 -5.90
CA ASP A 413 -13.18 -3.95 -4.49
C ASP A 413 -11.92 -3.48 -3.73
N PRO A 414 -12.04 -2.88 -2.53
CA PRO A 414 -10.87 -2.45 -1.77
C PRO A 414 -9.85 -3.57 -1.46
N LEU A 415 -10.30 -4.83 -1.42
CA LEU A 415 -9.46 -6.00 -1.21
C LEU A 415 -8.76 -6.48 -2.48
N SER A 416 -9.00 -5.89 -3.65
CA SER A 416 -8.30 -6.27 -4.88
C SER A 416 -6.77 -6.20 -4.73
N LYS A 417 -6.30 -5.21 -3.95
CA LYS A 417 -4.89 -5.01 -3.57
C LYS A 417 -4.27 -6.21 -2.86
N ALA A 418 -5.05 -6.97 -2.11
CA ALA A 418 -4.61 -8.19 -1.42
C ALA A 418 -4.36 -9.37 -2.36
N THR A 419 -4.84 -9.30 -3.61
CA THR A 419 -4.90 -10.47 -4.49
C THR A 419 -3.65 -10.66 -5.34
N SER A 420 -2.68 -9.73 -5.30
CA SER A 420 -1.47 -9.81 -6.14
C SER A 420 -0.65 -11.07 -5.88
N TRP A 421 -0.29 -11.33 -4.62
CA TRP A 421 0.52 -12.49 -4.26
C TRP A 421 -0.15 -13.85 -4.58
N PRO A 422 -1.41 -14.12 -4.22
CA PRO A 422 -2.05 -15.38 -4.59
C PRO A 422 -2.24 -15.51 -6.11
N THR A 423 -2.44 -14.40 -6.84
CA THR A 423 -2.46 -14.41 -8.32
C THR A 423 -1.10 -14.83 -8.88
N PHE A 424 -0.01 -14.28 -8.32
CA PHE A 424 1.34 -14.67 -8.70
C PHE A 424 1.63 -16.13 -8.43
N ILE A 425 1.31 -16.63 -7.23
CA ILE A 425 1.53 -18.03 -6.88
C ILE A 425 0.78 -18.96 -7.85
N ALA A 426 -0.50 -18.70 -8.12
CA ALA A 426 -1.29 -19.51 -9.06
C ALA A 426 -0.73 -19.45 -10.49
N GLY A 427 -0.35 -18.25 -10.95
CA GLY A 427 0.22 -18.04 -12.28
C GLY A 427 1.61 -18.67 -12.44
N ALA A 428 2.48 -18.56 -11.45
CA ALA A 428 3.80 -19.17 -11.44
C ALA A 428 3.72 -20.70 -11.38
N GLU A 429 2.78 -21.23 -10.60
CA GLU A 429 2.59 -22.67 -10.41
C GLU A 429 2.05 -23.36 -11.68
N THR A 430 1.08 -22.76 -12.36
CA THR A 430 0.36 -23.43 -13.45
C THR A 430 1.16 -23.57 -14.75
N ASP A 431 0.98 -24.72 -15.42
CA ASP A 431 1.44 -24.96 -16.80
C ASP A 431 0.32 -24.79 -17.83
N ASN A 432 -0.93 -24.60 -17.38
CA ASN A 432 -2.05 -24.36 -18.27
C ASN A 432 -1.94 -22.96 -18.88
N PRO A 433 -1.84 -22.82 -20.22
CA PRO A 433 -1.72 -21.52 -20.87
C PRO A 433 -2.92 -20.59 -20.59
N VAL A 434 -4.12 -21.15 -20.38
CA VAL A 434 -5.31 -20.38 -20.03
C VAL A 434 -5.17 -19.75 -18.64
N TYR A 435 -4.64 -20.49 -17.68
CA TYR A 435 -4.45 -19.99 -16.32
C TYR A 435 -3.24 -19.04 -16.21
N ARG A 436 -2.19 -19.26 -17.02
CA ARG A 436 -1.10 -18.28 -17.19
C ARG A 436 -1.65 -16.95 -17.73
N GLN A 437 -2.51 -16.98 -18.76
CA GLN A 437 -3.13 -15.77 -19.30
C GLN A 437 -4.07 -15.10 -18.28
N TRP A 438 -4.88 -15.87 -17.56
CA TRP A 438 -5.74 -15.36 -16.49
C TRP A 438 -4.95 -14.57 -15.44
N ALA A 439 -3.77 -15.06 -15.04
CA ALA A 439 -2.93 -14.39 -14.05
C ALA A 439 -2.41 -13.03 -14.57
N LEU A 440 -2.00 -12.96 -15.85
CA LEU A 440 -1.60 -11.70 -16.50
C LEU A 440 -2.76 -10.71 -16.57
N ASP A 441 -3.93 -11.17 -17.01
CA ASP A 441 -5.12 -10.33 -17.15
C ASP A 441 -5.55 -9.77 -15.80
N ARG A 442 -5.50 -10.60 -14.74
CA ARG A 442 -5.85 -10.19 -13.39
C ARG A 442 -4.88 -9.15 -12.82
N LEU A 443 -3.57 -9.34 -12.96
CA LEU A 443 -2.59 -8.32 -12.54
C LEU A 443 -2.69 -7.05 -13.39
N SER A 444 -3.06 -7.17 -14.67
CA SER A 444 -3.36 -6.02 -15.51
C SER A 444 -4.59 -5.24 -15.04
N LEU A 445 -5.64 -5.92 -14.57
CA LEU A 445 -6.80 -5.26 -13.98
C LEU A 445 -6.43 -4.57 -12.66
N LEU A 446 -5.58 -5.20 -11.84
CA LEU A 446 -5.09 -4.60 -10.59
C LEU A 446 -4.26 -3.34 -10.86
N TRP A 447 -3.36 -3.35 -11.85
CA TRP A 447 -2.57 -2.17 -12.23
C TRP A 447 -3.44 -0.97 -12.63
N ASN A 448 -4.61 -1.21 -13.24
CA ASN A 448 -5.52 -0.14 -13.64
C ASN A 448 -6.17 0.60 -12.46
N VAL A 449 -6.29 -0.06 -11.31
CA VAL A 449 -6.87 0.52 -10.09
C VAL A 449 -5.80 0.94 -9.09
N LEU A 450 -4.65 0.26 -9.09
CA LEU A 450 -3.54 0.46 -8.19
C LEU A 450 -2.23 0.48 -9.02
N PRO A 451 -1.83 1.66 -9.55
CA PRO A 451 -0.67 1.79 -10.42
C PRO A 451 0.63 1.80 -9.60
N TRP A 452 0.84 0.74 -8.82
CA TRP A 452 2.02 0.54 -7.99
C TRP A 452 2.98 -0.40 -8.70
N GLY A 453 4.23 0.01 -8.87
CA GLY A 453 5.21 -0.68 -9.71
C GLY A 453 5.46 -2.14 -9.35
N TYR A 454 5.23 -2.56 -8.10
CA TYR A 454 5.33 -3.97 -7.72
C TYR A 454 4.40 -4.89 -8.53
N VAL A 455 3.24 -4.41 -9.01
CA VAL A 455 2.32 -5.21 -9.84
C VAL A 455 2.96 -5.51 -11.19
N GLN A 456 3.77 -4.59 -11.72
CA GLN A 456 4.54 -4.86 -12.95
C GLN A 456 5.65 -5.87 -12.70
N THR A 457 6.37 -5.69 -11.59
CA THR A 457 7.39 -6.62 -11.13
C THR A 457 6.83 -8.03 -10.93
N ALA A 458 5.64 -8.19 -10.36
CA ALA A 458 4.95 -9.46 -10.21
C ALA A 458 4.82 -10.22 -11.54
N VAL A 459 4.36 -9.53 -12.58
CA VAL A 459 4.26 -10.11 -13.94
C VAL A 459 5.63 -10.48 -14.50
N GLU A 460 6.62 -9.60 -14.37
CA GLU A 460 7.98 -9.87 -14.87
C GLU A 460 8.60 -11.12 -14.21
N VAL A 461 8.43 -11.26 -12.90
CA VAL A 461 8.94 -12.38 -12.11
C VAL A 461 8.17 -13.66 -12.44
N MET A 462 6.87 -13.58 -12.65
CA MET A 462 6.04 -14.73 -13.07
C MET A 462 6.48 -15.25 -14.45
N GLN A 463 6.66 -14.34 -15.40
CA GLN A 463 7.18 -14.68 -16.73
C GLN A 463 8.63 -15.17 -16.68
N MET A 464 9.43 -14.71 -15.71
CA MET A 464 10.76 -15.27 -15.45
C MET A 464 10.66 -16.72 -14.97
N ALA A 465 9.77 -17.03 -14.02
CA ALA A 465 9.53 -18.40 -13.57
C ALA A 465 9.13 -19.33 -14.72
N TRP A 466 8.22 -18.89 -15.60
CA TRP A 466 7.84 -19.64 -16.80
C TRP A 466 9.02 -19.88 -17.73
N ARG A 467 9.81 -18.84 -18.04
CA ARG A 467 10.98 -18.97 -18.92
C ARG A 467 12.02 -19.93 -18.36
N LEU A 468 12.25 -19.92 -17.05
CA LEU A 468 13.21 -20.83 -16.42
C LEU A 468 12.72 -22.28 -16.52
N ARG A 469 11.45 -22.53 -16.20
CA ARG A 469 10.83 -23.86 -16.30
C ARG A 469 10.75 -24.38 -17.73
N ASP A 470 10.30 -23.54 -18.68
CA ASP A 470 10.07 -23.94 -20.07
C ASP A 470 11.41 -24.18 -20.82
N LYS A 471 12.51 -23.55 -20.40
CA LYS A 471 13.86 -23.78 -20.96
C LYS A 471 14.56 -25.02 -20.42
N SER A 472 14.21 -25.47 -19.22
CA SER A 472 14.85 -26.60 -18.57
C SER A 472 14.65 -27.93 -19.31
N GLY A 473 13.63 -28.06 -20.17
CA GLY A 473 13.34 -29.32 -20.86
C GLY A 473 12.96 -30.47 -19.90
N PRO A 474 12.36 -31.57 -20.40
CA PRO A 474 11.90 -32.68 -19.56
C PRO A 474 13.06 -33.49 -18.91
N ASP A 475 14.28 -33.41 -19.46
CA ASP A 475 15.43 -34.23 -19.05
C ASP A 475 16.44 -33.49 -18.16
N SER A 476 16.27 -32.19 -17.89
CA SER A 476 17.08 -31.56 -16.84
C SER A 476 16.42 -31.82 -15.50
N THR A 477 17.12 -32.58 -14.67
CA THR A 477 16.92 -32.61 -13.22
C THR A 477 17.29 -31.25 -12.64
N GLY A 478 16.59 -30.18 -13.05
CA GLY A 478 16.71 -28.86 -12.46
C GLY A 478 16.38 -28.99 -10.99
N VAL A 479 17.42 -29.04 -10.16
CA VAL A 479 17.31 -29.23 -8.71
C VAL A 479 16.61 -27.99 -8.15
N GLY A 480 15.29 -28.07 -8.03
CA GLY A 480 14.43 -27.05 -7.42
C GLY A 480 13.32 -26.51 -8.32
N GLY A 481 12.11 -26.40 -7.77
CA GLY A 481 10.97 -25.73 -8.42
C GLY A 481 11.18 -24.22 -8.61
N TRP A 482 10.20 -23.53 -9.18
CA TRP A 482 10.33 -22.11 -9.55
C TRP A 482 10.72 -21.20 -8.35
N VAL A 483 10.23 -21.49 -7.13
CA VAL A 483 10.62 -20.77 -5.90
C VAL A 483 12.14 -20.80 -5.72
N GLN A 484 12.71 -21.98 -5.88
CA GLN A 484 14.14 -22.23 -5.68
C GLN A 484 14.98 -21.52 -6.74
N GLN A 485 14.54 -21.60 -7.99
CA GLN A 485 15.23 -20.97 -9.11
C GLN A 485 15.22 -19.43 -8.98
N LEU A 486 14.09 -18.86 -8.55
CA LEU A 486 13.99 -17.41 -8.31
C LEU A 486 14.85 -16.97 -7.13
N LYS A 487 14.89 -17.72 -6.02
CA LYS A 487 15.73 -17.44 -4.84
C LYS A 487 17.23 -17.38 -5.16
N VAL A 488 17.70 -18.18 -6.11
CA VAL A 488 19.11 -18.22 -6.52
C VAL A 488 19.49 -17.07 -7.44
N SER A 489 18.51 -16.37 -8.04
CA SER A 489 18.78 -15.28 -8.97
C SER A 489 19.43 -14.03 -8.35
N GLY A 490 19.45 -13.93 -7.01
CA GLY A 490 20.08 -12.83 -6.27
C GLY A 490 19.29 -11.52 -6.26
N ASN A 491 18.12 -11.48 -6.88
CA ASN A 491 17.20 -10.34 -6.82
C ASN A 491 16.25 -10.50 -5.63
N HIS A 492 15.85 -9.37 -5.03
CA HIS A 492 14.88 -9.36 -3.94
C HIS A 492 13.59 -8.65 -4.36
N TRP A 493 12.45 -9.32 -4.20
CA TRP A 493 11.13 -8.80 -4.56
C TRP A 493 10.24 -8.78 -3.32
N LEU A 494 9.59 -7.64 -3.06
CA LEU A 494 8.75 -7.49 -1.88
C LEU A 494 7.43 -8.25 -2.01
N ILE A 495 6.76 -8.05 -3.13
CA ILE A 495 5.58 -8.80 -3.54
C ILE A 495 5.86 -9.18 -4.98
N ALA A 496 6.10 -10.47 -5.21
CA ALA A 496 6.05 -11.07 -6.53
C ALA A 496 4.66 -11.61 -6.76
#